data_AF-A0A6L5XWE4-F1
#
_entry.id   AF-A0A6L5XWE4-F1
#
_cell.length_a   1.000
_cell.length_b   1.000
_cell.length_c   1.000
_cell.angle_alpha   90.00
_cell.angle_beta   90.00
_cell.angle_gamma   90.00
#
_symmetry.space_group_name_H-M   'P 1'
#
loop_
_entity.id
_entity.type
_entity.pdbx_description
1 polymer ?
#
loop_
_entity_poly.entity_id
_entity_poly.type
_entity_poly.pdbx_seq_one_letter_code
_entity_poly.pdbx_strand_id
1 'polypeptide(L)' 'MKLFEELLSVIERIIFGIIGVWGANKILMAAGIGGVGLNAVTLTVLGMLGMPGYFLLYAVSIFGRM' A
#
# COMPACT_ATOMS: atom_id res chain seq x y z
N MET A 1 11.54 15.99 19.31
CA MET A 1 12.28 14.85 18.72
C MET A 1 11.34 13.71 18.34
N LYS A 2 10.53 13.13 19.25
CA LYS A 2 9.61 12.02 18.92
C LYS A 2 8.69 12.23 17.71
N LEU A 3 8.04 13.39 17.60
CA LEU A 3 7.12 13.68 16.48
C LEU A 3 7.81 13.62 15.10
N PHE A 4 9.06 14.06 15.03
CA PHE A 4 9.82 14.05 13.77
C PHE A 4 10.17 12.62 13.35
N GLU A 5 10.57 11.78 14.30
CA GLU A 5 10.85 10.35 14.07
C GLU A 5 9.58 9.59 13.66
N GLU A 6 8.45 9.88 14.29
CA GLU A 6 7.15 9.29 13.93
C GLU A 6 6.74 9.69 12.52
N LEU A 7 6.85 10.98 12.16
CA LEU A 7 6.58 11.45 10.80
C LEU A 7 7.50 10.80 9.77
N LEU A 8 8.79 10.68 10.08
CA LEU A 8 9.76 10.02 9.20
C LEU A 8 9.37 8.55 8.99
N SER A 9 8.97 7.84 10.06
CA SER A 9 8.54 6.45 9.97
C SER A 9 7.29 6.26 9.10
N VAL A 10 6.36 7.22 9.14
CA VAL A 10 5.17 7.22 8.29
C VAL A 10 5.56 7.43 6.82
N ILE A 11 6.47 8.37 6.55
CA ILE A 11 6.96 8.62 5.19
C ILE A 11 7.70 7.40 4.65
N GLU A 12 8.56 6.77 5.44
CA GLU A 12 9.26 5.54 5.07
C GLU A 12 8.28 4.41 4.75
N ARG A 13 7.26 4.20 5.59
CA ARG A 13 6.18 3.23 5.35
C ARG A 13 5.46 3.50 4.04
N ILE A 14 5.18 4.75 3.71
CA ILE A 14 4.57 5.13 2.43
C ILE A 14 5.50 4.77 1.28
N ILE A 15 6.79 5.13 1.35
CA ILE A 15 7.76 4.87 0.28
C ILE A 15 7.92 3.36 0.05
N PHE A 16 8.17 2.58 1.11
CA PHE A 16 8.27 1.13 1.00
C PHE A 16 6.95 0.49 0.57
N GLY A 17 5.83 1.03 1.03
CA GLY A 17 4.49 0.63 0.61
C GLY A 17 4.27 0.83 -0.90
N ILE A 18 4.65 1.97 -1.46
CA ILE A 18 4.56 2.26 -2.90
C ILE A 18 5.42 1.27 -3.70
N ILE A 19 6.66 1.02 -3.25
CA ILE A 19 7.57 0.05 -3.90
C ILE A 19 6.93 -1.35 -3.89
N GLY A 20 6.38 -1.77 -2.75
CA GLY A 20 5.65 -3.02 -2.63
C GLY A 20 4.46 -3.08 -3.57
N VAL A 21 3.66 -2.01 -3.63
CA VAL A 21 2.47 -1.94 -4.51
C VAL A 21 2.88 -2.06 -5.97
N TRP A 22 3.94 -1.38 -6.39
CA TRP A 22 4.47 -1.48 -7.75
C TRP A 22 4.90 -2.92 -8.08
N GLY A 23 5.62 -3.59 -7.18
CA GLY A 23 6.08 -4.96 -7.37
C GLY A 23 4.93 -5.96 -7.44
N ALA A 24 4.00 -5.92 -6.49
CA ALA A 24 2.86 -6.82 -6.47
C ALA A 24 1.88 -6.56 -7.62
N ASN A 25 1.65 -5.31 -8.03
CA ASN A 25 0.85 -5.02 -9.23
C ASN A 25 1.44 -5.66 -10.48
N LYS A 26 2.77 -5.66 -10.66
CA LYS A 26 3.39 -6.35 -11.80
C LYS A 26 3.08 -7.85 -11.80
N ILE A 27 3.15 -8.49 -10.64
CA ILE A 27 2.86 -9.92 -10.49
C ILE A 27 1.38 -10.20 -10.78
N LEU A 28 0.47 -9.41 -10.22
CA LEU A 28 -0.97 -9.58 -10.41
C LEU A 28 -1.41 -9.30 -11.85
N MET A 29 -0.87 -8.25 -12.47
CA MET A 29 -1.17 -7.93 -13.87
C MET A 29 -0.67 -9.02 -14.82
N ALA A 30 0.49 -9.65 -14.52
CA ALA A 30 0.96 -10.80 -15.28
C ALA A 30 0.02 -12.03 -15.16
N ALA A 31 -0.71 -12.14 -14.04
CA ALA A 31 -1.73 -13.15 -13.83
C ALA A 31 -3.14 -12.74 -14.35
N GLY A 32 -3.28 -11.57 -14.98
CA GLY A 32 -4.57 -11.05 -15.44
C GLY A 32 -5.48 -10.54 -14.32
N ILE A 33 -4.97 -10.37 -13.11
CA ILE A 33 -5.70 -9.89 -11.93
C ILE A 33 -5.56 -8.36 -11.84
N GLY A 34 -6.65 -7.68 -11.50
CA GLY A 34 -6.65 -6.24 -11.26
C GLY A 34 -5.80 -5.83 -10.06
N GLY A 35 -5.03 -4.74 -10.20
CA GLY A 35 -4.13 -4.23 -9.16
C GLY A 35 -4.72 -3.14 -8.28
N VAL A 36 -3.93 -2.72 -7.28
CA VAL A 36 -4.21 -1.60 -6.37
C VAL A 36 -3.76 -0.29 -7.03
N GLY A 37 -4.68 0.67 -7.17
CA GLY A 37 -4.36 2.02 -7.68
C GLY A 37 -3.66 2.89 -6.63
N LEU A 38 -2.76 3.78 -7.05
CA LEU A 38 -2.09 4.74 -6.16
C LEU A 38 -2.85 6.08 -6.17
N ASN A 39 -3.41 6.42 -5.02
CA ASN A 39 -4.08 7.69 -4.74
C ASN A 39 -3.93 8.08 -3.25
N ALA A 40 -4.45 9.25 -2.88
CA ALA A 40 -4.35 9.76 -1.51
C ALA A 40 -4.83 8.75 -0.44
N VAL A 41 -5.94 8.04 -0.69
CA VAL A 41 -6.49 7.05 0.24
C VAL A 41 -5.53 5.88 0.45
N THR A 42 -5.00 5.32 -0.65
CA THR A 42 -4.03 4.21 -0.54
C THR A 42 -2.73 4.63 0.16
N LEU A 43 -2.26 5.85 -0.07
CA LEU A 43 -1.07 6.37 0.60
C LEU A 43 -1.30 6.55 2.10
N THR A 44 -2.48 7.07 2.50
CA THR A 44 -2.88 7.17 3.90
C THR A 44 -2.93 5.79 4.56
N VAL A 45 -3.52 4.80 3.90
CA VAL A 45 -3.59 3.42 4.43
C VAL A 45 -2.18 2.82 4.61
N LEU A 46 -1.28 3.00 3.64
CA LEU A 46 0.10 2.54 3.72
C LEU A 46 0.88 3.24 4.85
N GLY A 47 0.74 4.56 4.98
CA GLY A 47 1.44 5.33 6.01
C GLY A 47 0.95 5.03 7.44
N MET A 48 -0.37 5.01 7.64
CA MET A 48 -0.95 4.82 8.97
C MET A 48 -0.85 3.37 9.43
N LEU A 49 -1.20 2.42 8.56
CA LEU A 49 -1.33 1.02 8.93
C LEU A 49 -0.11 0.19 8.55
N GLY A 50 0.82 0.68 7.72
CA GLY A 50 2.00 -0.05 7.30
C GLY A 50 1.66 -1.36 6.59
N MET A 51 2.32 -2.45 7.00
CA MET A 51 2.14 -3.79 6.42
C MET A 51 0.70 -4.33 6.54
N PRO A 52 -0.01 -4.21 7.68
CA PRO A 52 -1.45 -4.50 7.74
C PRO A 52 -2.29 -3.76 6.68
N GLY A 53 -2.04 -2.46 6.49
CA GLY A 53 -2.72 -1.66 5.47
C GLY A 53 -2.43 -2.14 4.06
N TYR A 54 -1.18 -2.51 3.79
CA TYR A 54 -0.76 -3.09 2.52
C TYR A 54 -1.58 -4.34 2.15
N PHE A 55 -1.70 -5.30 3.07
CA PHE A 55 -2.49 -6.51 2.84
C PHE A 55 -3.98 -6.20 2.68
N LEU A 56 -4.50 -5.26 3.47
CA LEU A 56 -5.90 -4.82 3.37
C LEU A 56 -6.22 -4.24 2.00
N LEU A 57 -5.34 -3.41 1.43
CA LEU A 57 -5.54 -2.82 0.10
C LEU A 57 -5.67 -3.90 -0.98
N TYR A 58 -4.82 -4.94 -0.91
CA TYR A 58 -4.90 -6.06 -1.84
C TYR A 58 -6.11 -6.95 -1.59
N ALA A 59 -6.46 -7.21 -0.34
CA ALA A 59 -7.68 -7.94 0.00
C ALA A 59 -8.91 -7.23 -0.56
N VAL A 60 -9.04 -5.92 -0.37
CA VAL A 60 -10.15 -5.13 -0.92
C VAL A 60 -10.11 -5.12 -2.46
N SER A 61 -8.94 -4.99 -3.08
CA SER A 61 -8.83 -5.00 -4.55
C SER A 61 -9.22 -6.34 -5.18
N ILE A 62 -8.92 -7.46 -4.51
CA ILE A 62 -9.19 -8.81 -5.01
C ILE A 62 -10.61 -9.26 -4.65
N PHE A 63 -11.00 -9.12 -3.38
CA PHE A 63 -12.27 -9.62 -2.87
C PHE A 63 -13.42 -8.61 -2.95
N GLY A 64 -13.13 -7.31 -2.97
CA GLY A 64 -14.16 -6.26 -3.09
C GLY A 64 -14.70 -6.05 -4.50
N ARG A 65 -14.18 -6.79 -5.49
CA ARG A 65 -14.68 -6.83 -6.88
C ARG A 65 -15.56 -8.05 -7.19
N MET A 66 -15.72 -8.97 -6.23
CA MET A 66 -16.69 -10.07 -6.29
C MET A 66 -18.06 -9.61 -5.78
#